data_AF-A0A928F3E0-F1
#
_entry.id   AF-A0A928F3E0-F1
#
_cell.length_a   1.000
_cell.length_b   1.000
_cell.length_c   1.000
_cell.angle_alpha   90.00
_cell.angle_beta   90.00
_cell.angle_gamma   90.00
#
_symmetry.space_group_name_H-M   'P 1'
#
loop_
_entity.id
_entity.type
_entity.pdbx_description
1 polymer ?
#
loop_
_entity_poly.entity_id
_entity_poly.type
_entity_poly.pdbx_seq_one_letter_code
_entity_poly.pdbx_strand_id
1 'polypeptide(L)'
;MLSKPVKIVVDRPLGSRHPKHENIVYPINYGYVEGFFAADGEEQDVYILGVDVPVREFVGRVIAIIHRKNDVEDKWVAAPERMTFSIDEIRKLVDFQEKYFDSQIILL
;
A
#
# COMPACT_ATOMS: atom_id res chain seq x y z
N MET A 1 -9.00 -15.34 -5.33
CA MET A 1 -10.02 -14.48 -4.69
C MET A 1 -9.42 -13.10 -4.45
N LEU A 2 -9.09 -12.34 -5.52
CA LEU A 2 -8.62 -10.94 -5.46
C LEU A 2 -9.23 -10.10 -6.61
N SER A 3 -10.37 -10.55 -7.15
CA SER A 3 -11.04 -9.90 -8.29
C SER A 3 -12.15 -8.92 -7.88
N LYS A 4 -12.32 -8.64 -6.59
CA LYS A 4 -13.32 -7.69 -6.10
C LYS A 4 -12.62 -6.45 -5.54
N PRO A 5 -13.18 -5.25 -5.74
CA PRO A 5 -12.68 -4.06 -5.08
C PRO A 5 -12.71 -4.23 -3.55
N VAL A 6 -11.67 -3.73 -2.90
CA VAL A 6 -11.55 -3.66 -1.44
C VAL A 6 -11.79 -2.23 -0.98
N LYS A 7 -12.46 -2.06 0.16
CA LYS A 7 -12.57 -0.76 0.84
C LYS A 7 -11.35 -0.61 1.74
N ILE A 8 -10.67 0.52 1.60
CA ILE A 8 -9.45 0.86 2.33
C ILE A 8 -9.71 2.15 3.11
N VAL A 9 -9.44 2.12 4.41
CA VAL A 9 -9.45 3.29 5.28
C VAL A 9 -8.06 3.92 5.24
N VAL A 10 -7.98 5.21 4.94
CA VAL A 10 -6.70 5.92 4.77
C VAL A 10 -6.31 6.62 6.06
N ASP A 11 -5.23 6.15 6.69
CA ASP A 11 -4.67 6.71 7.93
C ASP A 11 -3.43 7.58 7.68
N ARG A 12 -2.82 7.45 6.50
CA ARG A 12 -1.66 8.22 6.05
C ARG A 12 -1.95 8.77 4.65
N PRO A 13 -2.70 9.88 4.55
CA PRO A 13 -3.03 10.48 3.26
C PRO A 13 -1.79 11.03 2.57
N LEU A 14 -1.86 11.20 1.25
CA LEU A 14 -0.80 11.80 0.44
C LEU A 14 -0.34 13.13 1.06
N GLY A 15 0.98 13.26 1.26
CA GLY A 15 1.62 14.43 1.87
C GLY A 15 1.70 14.39 3.39
N SER A 16 1.12 13.39 4.07
CA SER A 16 1.29 13.20 5.51
C SER A 16 2.69 12.70 5.87
N ARG A 17 3.09 12.93 7.13
CA ARG A 17 4.35 12.45 7.69
C ARG A 17 4.14 11.12 8.40
N HIS A 18 5.14 10.25 8.35
CA HIS A 18 5.12 8.99 9.11
C HIS A 18 5.06 9.28 10.62
N PRO A 19 4.15 8.65 11.38
CA PRO A 19 3.91 8.99 12.80
C PRO A 19 5.12 8.75 13.72
N LYS A 20 5.99 7.80 13.36
CA LYS A 20 7.23 7.48 14.09
C LYS A 20 8.51 8.04 13.45
N HIS A 21 8.42 8.57 12.22
CA HIS A 21 9.59 8.96 11.42
C HIS A 21 9.30 10.25 10.64
N GLU A 22 9.43 11.40 11.28
CA GLU A 22 9.02 12.70 10.71
C GLU A 22 9.69 13.06 9.38
N ASN A 23 10.84 12.45 9.06
CA ASN A 23 11.58 12.65 7.82
C ASN A 23 10.98 11.92 6.62
N ILE A 24 10.04 11.00 6.85
CA ILE A 24 9.35 10.25 5.82
C ILE A 24 8.02 10.94 5.54
N VAL A 25 7.88 11.48 4.34
CA VAL A 25 6.63 12.04 3.81
C VAL A 25 6.06 11.03 2.82
N TYR A 26 4.78 10.72 2.94
CA TYR A 26 4.10 9.79 2.06
C TYR A 26 3.78 10.45 0.71
N PRO A 27 4.42 10.04 -0.41
CA PRO A 27 4.13 10.59 -1.74
C PRO A 27 2.86 10.00 -2.37
N ILE A 28 2.26 9.01 -1.71
CA ILE A 28 1.06 8.28 -2.10
C ILE A 28 0.15 8.10 -0.89
N ASN A 29 -1.13 7.77 -1.10
CA ASN A 29 -2.01 7.43 0.02
C ASN A 29 -1.65 6.04 0.58
N TYR A 30 -1.80 5.88 1.88
CA TYR A 30 -1.56 4.63 2.59
C TYR A 30 -2.64 4.42 3.66
N GLY A 31 -3.05 3.17 3.82
CA GLY A 31 -4.11 2.81 4.75
C GLY A 31 -4.16 1.31 4.98
N TYR A 32 -5.31 0.83 5.41
CA TYR A 32 -5.52 -0.57 5.76
C TYR A 32 -6.92 -1.04 5.36
N VAL A 33 -7.12 -2.36 5.31
CA VAL A 33 -8.43 -2.99 5.08
C VAL A 33 -9.07 -3.34 6.41
N GLU A 34 -10.12 -2.60 6.78
CA GLU A 34 -10.82 -2.79 8.05
C GLU A 34 -11.37 -4.22 8.20
N GLY A 35 -11.07 -4.86 9.33
CA GLY A 35 -11.52 -6.21 9.65
C GLY A 35 -10.81 -7.35 8.89
N PHE A 36 -9.76 -7.04 8.11
CA PHE A 36 -8.89 -8.05 7.50
C PHE A 36 -7.52 -7.99 8.17
N PHE A 37 -7.17 -9.03 8.94
CA PHE A 37 -5.96 -9.05 9.75
C PHE A 37 -4.80 -9.76 9.04
N ALA A 38 -3.63 -9.16 9.11
CA ALA A 38 -2.39 -9.73 8.62
C ALA A 38 -1.73 -10.66 9.67
N ALA A 39 -0.56 -11.21 9.34
CA ALA A 39 0.11 -12.21 10.16
C ALA A 39 0.63 -11.69 11.50
N ASP A 40 0.78 -10.37 11.64
CA ASP A 40 1.19 -9.69 12.86
C ASP A 40 0.03 -9.40 13.83
N GLY A 41 -1.21 -9.66 13.40
CA GLY A 41 -2.43 -9.40 14.18
C GLY A 41 -2.98 -7.99 14.04
N GLU A 42 -2.38 -7.15 13.19
CA GLU A 42 -2.89 -5.82 12.82
C GLU A 42 -3.69 -5.91 11.50
N GLU A 43 -4.41 -4.84 11.14
CA GLU A 43 -5.14 -4.78 9.88
C GLU A 43 -4.19 -4.72 8.68
N GLN A 44 -4.56 -5.38 7.58
CA GLN A 44 -3.71 -5.51 6.40
C GLN A 44 -3.46 -4.16 5.74
N ASP A 45 -2.20 -3.75 5.74
CA ASP A 45 -1.77 -2.47 5.19
C ASP A 45 -1.75 -2.48 3.65
N VAL A 46 -2.03 -1.30 3.08
CA VAL A 46 -2.20 -1.09 1.64
C VAL A 46 -1.58 0.23 1.18
N TYR A 47 -0.69 0.13 0.19
CA TYR A 47 -0.28 1.26 -0.65
C TYR A 47 -1.34 1.56 -1.72
N ILE A 48 -1.75 2.81 -1.88
CA ILE A 48 -2.74 3.21 -2.89
C ILE A 48 -2.05 4.03 -3.99
N LEU A 49 -1.99 3.48 -5.20
CA LEU A 49 -1.37 4.11 -6.37
C LEU A 49 -2.43 4.73 -7.30
N GLY A 50 -2.04 5.76 -8.05
CA GLY A 50 -2.91 6.40 -9.05
C GLY A 50 -4.00 7.32 -8.48
N VAL A 51 -3.85 7.75 -7.23
CA VAL A 51 -4.74 8.71 -6.56
C VAL A 51 -3.91 9.90 -6.08
N ASP A 52 -3.83 10.94 -6.91
CA ASP A 52 -2.91 12.07 -6.75
C ASP A 52 -3.47 13.20 -5.86
N VAL A 53 -4.42 12.87 -4.98
CA VAL A 53 -4.98 13.76 -3.96
C VAL A 53 -5.09 13.02 -2.63
N PRO A 54 -4.97 13.71 -1.49
CA PRO A 54 -5.23 13.08 -0.20
C PRO A 54 -6.71 12.67 -0.09
N VAL A 55 -6.96 11.44 0.35
CA VAL A 55 -8.32 10.91 0.56
C VAL A 55 -8.46 10.32 1.96
N ARG A 56 -9.71 10.13 2.42
CA ARG A 56 -10.01 9.48 3.71
C ARG A 56 -10.35 8.00 3.57
N GLU A 57 -10.93 7.64 2.43
CA GLU A 57 -11.29 6.27 2.09
C GLU A 57 -11.01 6.06 0.60
N PHE A 58 -10.71 4.82 0.22
CA PHE A 58 -10.52 4.43 -1.16
C PHE A 58 -11.16 3.07 -1.43
N VAL A 59 -11.76 2.90 -2.61
CA VAL A 59 -12.24 1.61 -3.08
C VAL A 59 -11.53 1.29 -4.38
N GLY A 60 -10.75 0.21 -4.40
CA GLY A 60 -9.92 -0.16 -5.54
C GLY A 60 -9.59 -1.63 -5.58
N ARG A 61 -8.84 -2.05 -6.60
CA ARG A 61 -8.41 -3.45 -6.75
C ARG A 61 -7.01 -3.60 -6.19
N VAL A 62 -6.77 -4.71 -5.49
CA VAL A 62 -5.40 -5.14 -5.14
C VAL A 62 -4.75 -5.69 -6.40
N ILE A 63 -3.64 -5.09 -6.81
CA ILE A 63 -2.91 -5.38 -8.06
C ILE A 63 -1.57 -6.05 -7.83
N ALA A 64 -1.03 -5.96 -6.60
CA ALA A 64 0.21 -6.61 -6.24
C ALA A 64 0.30 -6.86 -4.73
N ILE A 65 1.20 -7.77 -4.36
CA ILE A 65 1.64 -8.03 -3.00
C ILE A 65 3.14 -7.71 -2.93
N ILE A 66 3.55 -6.99 -1.90
CA ILE A 66 4.94 -6.75 -1.53
C ILE A 66 5.25 -7.67 -0.36
N HIS A 67 5.97 -8.75 -0.63
CA HIS A 67 6.41 -9.69 0.39
C HIS A 67 7.73 -9.19 0.99
N ARG A 68 7.71 -8.85 2.28
CA ARG A 68 8.92 -8.46 3.03
C ARG A 68 9.52 -9.70 3.68
N LYS A 69 10.76 -10.05 3.34
CA LYS A 69 11.45 -11.23 3.87
C LYS A 69 11.97 -11.05 5.29
N ASN A 70 12.16 -9.79 5.69
CA ASN A 70 12.71 -9.38 6.98
C ASN A 70 11.67 -8.70 7.88
N ASP A 71 10.39 -8.85 7.56
CA ASP A 71 9.26 -8.33 8.31
C ASP A 71 8.16 -9.41 8.35
N VAL A 72 7.25 -9.34 9.32
CA VAL A 72 6.22 -10.36 9.51
C VAL A 72 5.01 -10.15 8.57
N GLU A 73 4.82 -8.93 8.08
CA GLU A 73 3.65 -8.54 7.31
C GLU A 73 3.99 -8.32 5.84
N ASP A 74 3.17 -8.89 4.95
CA ASP A 74 3.13 -8.49 3.55
C ASP A 74 2.38 -7.16 3.41
N LYS A 75 2.74 -6.35 2.42
CA LYS A 75 1.97 -5.14 2.08
C LYS A 75 1.19 -5.36 0.79
N TRP A 76 -0.03 -4.86 0.73
CA TRP A 76 -0.82 -4.86 -0.49
C TRP A 76 -0.62 -3.58 -1.29
N VAL A 77 -0.80 -3.67 -2.61
CA VAL A 77 -0.82 -2.51 -3.50
C VAL A 77 -2.17 -2.47 -4.17
N ALA A 78 -2.90 -1.37 -3.99
CA ALA A 78 -4.19 -1.13 -4.61
C ALA A 78 -4.17 0.03 -5.60
N ALA A 79 -5.02 -0.05 -6.62
CA ALA A 79 -5.17 0.97 -7.65
C ALA A 79 -6.62 1.07 -8.15
N PRO A 80 -6.99 2.18 -8.83
CA PRO A 80 -8.25 2.29 -9.55
C PRO A 80 -8.41 1.16 -10.57
N GLU A 81 -9.64 0.69 -10.78
CA GLU A 81 -9.95 -0.54 -11.54
C GLU A 81 -9.37 -0.60 -12.96
N ARG A 82 -9.15 0.55 -13.61
CA ARG A 82 -8.64 0.63 -14.99
C ARG A 82 -7.18 1.04 -15.09
N MET A 83 -6.47 1.09 -13.96
CA MET A 83 -5.08 1.52 -13.90
C MET A 83 -4.19 0.32 -13.62
N THR A 84 -3.16 0.14 -14.45
CA THR A 84 -2.17 -0.93 -14.33
C THR A 84 -0.81 -0.35 -14.10
N PHE A 85 0.02 -1.05 -13.34
CA PHE A 85 1.38 -0.65 -13.04
C PHE A 85 2.30 -1.86 -13.26
N SER A 86 3.44 -1.61 -13.88
CA SER A 86 4.54 -2.56 -13.93
C SER A 86 5.21 -2.68 -12.56
N ILE A 87 5.95 -3.78 -12.34
CA ILE A 87 6.73 -3.97 -11.12
C ILE A 87 7.69 -2.79 -10.87
N ASP A 88 8.32 -2.25 -11.92
CA ASP A 88 9.27 -1.14 -11.78
C ASP A 88 8.58 0.18 -11.40
N GLU A 89 7.36 0.42 -11.90
CA GLU A 89 6.55 1.57 -11.49
C GLU A 89 6.12 1.45 -10.03
N ILE A 90 5.61 0.28 -9.62
CA ILE A 90 5.25 0.02 -8.23
C ILE A 90 6.48 0.24 -7.35
N ARG A 91 7.62 -0.39 -7.69
CA ARG A 91 8.87 -0.29 -6.92
C ARG A 91 9.28 1.17 -6.72
N LYS A 92 9.26 1.99 -7.77
CA LYS A 92 9.61 3.41 -7.68
C LYS A 92 8.65 4.20 -6.77
N LEU A 93 7.35 3.93 -6.86
CA LEU A 93 6.33 4.65 -6.09
C LEU A 93 6.35 4.32 -4.60
N VAL A 94 6.74 3.09 -4.24
CA VAL A 94 6.82 2.63 -2.83
C VAL A 94 8.22 2.73 -2.23
N ASP A 95 9.25 3.04 -3.03
CA ASP A 95 10.67 3.07 -2.63
C ASP A 95 10.92 3.94 -1.39
N PHE A 96 10.16 5.04 -1.23
CA PHE A 96 10.30 5.95 -0.08
C PHE A 96 10.27 5.24 1.28
N GLN A 97 9.51 4.13 1.37
CA GLN A 97 9.39 3.27 2.54
C GLN A 97 10.06 1.91 2.30
N GLU A 98 9.84 1.30 1.14
CA GLU A 98 10.29 -0.08 0.87
C GLU A 98 11.81 -0.23 0.73
N LYS A 99 12.57 0.86 0.49
CA LYS A 99 14.03 0.83 0.47
C LYS A 99 14.68 0.40 1.80
N TYR A 100 13.91 0.38 2.89
CA TYR A 100 14.36 -0.06 4.21
C TYR A 100 14.09 -1.55 4.48
N PHE A 101 13.48 -2.27 3.53
CA PHE A 101 13.10 -3.68 3.67
C PHE A 101 13.75 -4.53 2.56
N ASP A 102 13.96 -5.83 2.83
CA ASP A 102 14.24 -6.81 1.78
C ASP A 102 12.90 -7.33 1.28
N SER A 103 12.42 -6.76 0.17
CA SER A 103 11.10 -7.08 -0.36
C SER A 103 11.08 -7.53 -1.82
N GLN A 104 10.06 -8.32 -2.14
CA GLN A 104 9.72 -8.79 -3.48
C GLN A 104 8.31 -8.35 -3.84
N ILE A 105 8.13 -7.86 -5.07
CA ILE A 105 6.81 -7.51 -5.61
C ILE A 105 6.28 -8.67 -6.45
N ILE A 106 5.04 -9.08 -6.22
CA ILE A 106 4.30 -10.12 -6.94
C ILE A 106 3.03 -9.49 -7.50
N LEU A 107 2.88 -9.48 -8.83
CA LEU A 107 1.66 -8.99 -9.50
C LEU A 107 0.52 -10.02 -9.41
N LEU A 108 -0.72 -9.54 -9.45
CA LEU A 108 -1.95 -10.33 -9.35
C LEU A 108 -2.79 -10.36 -10.63
#